data_AF-A0A3M7TK46-F1
#
_entry.id   AF-A0A3M7TK46-F1
#
_cell.length_a   1.000
_cell.length_b   1.000
_cell.length_c   1.000
_cell.angle_alpha   90.00
_cell.angle_beta   90.00
_cell.angle_gamma   90.00
#
_symmetry.space_group_name_H-M   'P 1'
#
loop_
_entity.id
_entity.type
_entity.pdbx_description
1 polymer ?
#
loop_
_entity_poly.entity_id
_entity_poly.type
_entity_poly.pdbx_seq_one_letter_code
_entity_poly.pdbx_strand_id
1 'polypeptide(L)'
;MAKRERQDLSAFINKAKETRTEVPIQKVVPAVQNIKKNEKEKTVNFPFNLEQDRIEYLRNFVMYKRKESAEFFHYSNTEAVKEGISYLREKYRDLKQRPEFIKHSTRVGTNGLLNGVVKVQTTFSIPISDREFIYNLVFAKDSNPTEYNKANFFDELLDELQKRYPSVSKVF
;
A
#
# COMPACT_ATOMS: atom_id res chain seq x y z
N MET A 1 -4.35 40.59 -77.88
CA MET A 1 -4.36 39.13 -77.58
C MET A 1 -3.06 38.78 -76.87
N ALA A 2 -3.08 38.55 -75.56
CA ALA A 2 -1.88 38.25 -74.78
C ALA A 2 -1.74 36.73 -74.59
N LYS A 3 -0.61 36.17 -75.06
CA LYS A 3 -0.23 34.76 -74.90
C LYS A 3 0.20 34.50 -73.45
N ARG A 4 -0.32 33.43 -72.84
CA ARG A 4 0.12 32.91 -71.53
C ARG A 4 1.41 32.10 -71.71
N GLU A 5 2.51 32.55 -71.11
CA GLU A 5 3.72 31.75 -70.93
C GLU A 5 3.57 30.88 -69.68
N ARG A 6 3.74 29.57 -69.85
CA ARG A 6 3.79 28.59 -68.76
C ARG A 6 5.21 28.61 -68.19
N GLN A 7 5.37 28.87 -66.90
CA GLN A 7 6.66 28.80 -66.22
C GLN A 7 7.02 27.33 -65.97
N ASP A 8 8.16 26.89 -66.50
CA ASP A 8 8.73 25.56 -66.31
C ASP A 8 9.29 25.40 -64.89
N LEU A 9 8.70 24.50 -64.09
CA LEU A 9 9.10 24.19 -62.71
C LEU A 9 10.31 23.21 -62.63
N SER A 10 10.91 22.88 -63.77
CA SER A 10 11.99 21.90 -63.94
C SER A 10 13.27 22.28 -63.19
N ALA A 11 13.51 23.58 -62.98
CA ALA A 11 14.71 24.08 -62.31
C ALA A 11 14.73 23.84 -60.79
N PHE A 12 13.56 23.67 -60.16
CA PHE A 12 13.48 23.45 -58.70
C PHE A 12 13.77 22.00 -58.30
N ILE A 13 13.50 21.03 -59.18
CA ILE A 13 13.66 19.60 -58.88
C ILE A 13 15.15 19.21 -58.87
N ASN A 14 15.97 19.83 -59.71
CA ASN A 14 17.39 19.49 -59.80
C ASN A 14 18.21 20.03 -58.61
N LYS A 15 17.76 21.10 -57.94
CA LYS A 15 18.42 21.64 -56.74
C LYS A 15 18.16 20.84 -55.46
N ALA A 16 17.15 19.96 -55.45
CA ALA A 16 16.79 19.15 -54.29
C ALA A 16 17.51 17.78 -54.23
N LYS A 17 18.23 17.39 -55.30
CA LYS A 17 18.91 16.08 -55.37
C LYS A 17 20.36 16.09 -54.89
N GLU A 18 20.98 17.26 -54.72
CA GLU A 18 22.40 17.38 -54.34
C GLU A 18 22.65 17.57 -52.84
N THR A 19 21.61 17.78 -52.03
CA THR A 19 21.72 17.86 -50.55
C THR A 19 21.37 16.51 -49.91
N ARG A 20 22.11 15.45 -50.29
CA ARG A 20 22.23 14.26 -49.44
C ARG A 20 23.25 14.55 -48.34
N THR A 21 22.81 15.22 -47.29
CA THR A 21 23.56 15.27 -46.02
C THR A 21 23.67 13.86 -45.46
N GLU A 22 24.88 13.32 -45.49
CA GLU A 22 25.26 12.13 -44.74
C GLU A 22 25.15 12.45 -43.24
N VAL A 23 24.06 12.05 -42.61
CA VAL A 23 23.97 12.06 -41.15
C VAL A 23 24.76 10.85 -40.63
N PRO A 24 25.73 11.05 -39.71
CA PRO A 24 26.47 9.94 -39.13
C PRO A 24 25.52 9.04 -38.36
N ILE A 25 25.52 7.74 -38.69
CA ILE A 25 24.76 6.71 -37.98
C ILE A 25 25.34 6.60 -36.57
N GLN A 26 24.74 7.30 -35.60
CA GLN A 26 25.00 7.05 -34.19
C GLN A 26 24.50 5.63 -33.89
N LYS A 27 25.43 4.72 -33.60
CA LYS A 27 25.12 3.42 -33.00
C LYS A 27 24.44 3.67 -31.65
N VAL A 28 23.11 3.62 -31.64
CA VAL A 28 22.32 3.62 -30.42
C VAL A 28 22.55 2.26 -29.77
N VAL A 29 23.53 2.19 -28.87
CA VAL A 29 23.67 1.05 -27.97
C VAL A 29 22.43 1.09 -27.07
N PRO A 30 21.54 0.08 -27.09
CA PRO A 30 20.47 0.04 -26.12
C PRO A 30 21.13 -0.08 -24.75
N ALA A 31 21.07 1.00 -23.98
CA ALA A 31 21.35 0.93 -22.56
C ALA A 31 20.34 -0.06 -21.99
N VAL A 32 20.79 -1.27 -21.71
CA VAL A 32 20.04 -2.23 -20.91
C VAL A 32 20.01 -1.63 -19.50
N GLN A 33 19.09 -0.68 -19.30
CA GLN A 33 18.69 -0.26 -17.99
C GLN A 33 18.10 -1.52 -17.36
N ASN A 34 18.89 -2.14 -16.50
CA ASN A 34 18.45 -3.20 -15.63
C ASN A 34 17.49 -2.55 -14.61
N ILE A 35 16.31 -2.15 -15.08
CA ILE A 35 15.19 -1.74 -14.25
C ILE A 35 14.85 -3.03 -13.53
N LYS A 36 15.45 -3.23 -12.35
CA LYS A 36 14.91 -4.14 -11.35
C LYS A 36 13.46 -3.74 -11.22
N LYS A 37 12.61 -4.51 -11.89
CA LYS A 37 11.16 -4.38 -11.82
C LYS A 37 10.88 -4.72 -10.37
N ASN A 38 10.83 -3.71 -9.50
CA ASN A 38 10.30 -3.87 -8.16
C ASN A 38 8.90 -4.43 -8.39
N GLU A 39 8.76 -5.74 -8.22
CA GLU A 39 7.47 -6.40 -8.31
C GLU A 39 6.59 -5.66 -7.32
N LYS A 40 5.62 -4.89 -7.84
CA LYS A 40 4.71 -4.13 -7.00
C LYS A 40 4.04 -5.14 -6.08
N GLU A 41 4.37 -5.06 -4.80
CA GLU A 41 3.79 -5.96 -3.80
C GLU A 41 2.27 -5.83 -3.89
N LYS A 42 1.61 -6.97 -4.13
CA LYS A 42 0.16 -6.98 -4.32
C LYS A 42 -0.49 -6.57 -3.00
N THR A 43 -1.31 -5.52 -3.06
CA THR A 43 -2.05 -5.01 -1.92
C THR A 43 -3.51 -5.42 -2.00
N VAL A 44 -4.14 -5.55 -0.83
CA VAL A 44 -5.55 -5.91 -0.66
C VAL A 44 -6.18 -5.00 0.36
N ASN A 45 -7.44 -4.62 0.08
CA ASN A 45 -8.27 -3.90 1.03
C ASN A 45 -8.77 -4.88 2.09
N PHE A 46 -8.28 -4.72 3.31
CA PHE A 46 -8.55 -5.62 4.42
C PHE A 46 -9.47 -4.96 5.46
N PRO A 47 -10.69 -5.48 5.66
CA PRO A 47 -11.65 -4.86 6.57
C PRO A 47 -11.45 -5.29 8.03
N PHE A 48 -11.67 -4.34 8.94
CA PHE A 48 -11.76 -4.51 10.38
C PHE A 48 -13.06 -3.91 10.91
N ASN A 49 -13.69 -4.58 11.87
CA ASN A 49 -14.80 -4.04 12.65
C ASN A 49 -14.26 -3.64 14.01
N LEU A 50 -14.15 -2.33 14.25
CA LEU A 50 -13.48 -1.78 15.42
C LEU A 50 -14.40 -0.81 16.14
N GLU A 51 -14.20 -0.66 17.43
CA GLU A 51 -14.84 0.41 18.19
C GLU A 51 -14.24 1.77 17.78
N GLN A 52 -15.04 2.83 17.89
CA GLN A 52 -14.70 4.16 17.39
C GLN A 52 -13.42 4.73 18.04
N ASP A 53 -13.24 4.50 19.34
CA ASP A 53 -12.09 4.87 20.15
C ASP A 53 -10.74 4.37 19.60
N ARG A 54 -10.69 3.13 19.12
CA ARG A 54 -9.50 2.54 18.48
C ARG A 54 -9.12 3.28 17.19
N ILE A 55 -10.13 3.70 16.43
CA ILE A 55 -9.93 4.46 15.18
C ILE A 55 -9.45 5.88 15.50
N GLU A 56 -10.01 6.49 16.56
CA GLU A 56 -9.58 7.81 17.03
C GLU A 56 -8.15 7.80 17.55
N TYR A 57 -7.75 6.76 18.30
CA TYR A 57 -6.36 6.57 18.70
C TYR A 57 -5.43 6.52 17.49
N LEU A 58 -5.76 5.73 16.46
CA LEU A 58 -4.96 5.64 15.25
C LEU A 58 -4.82 7.00 14.54
N ARG A 59 -5.91 7.79 14.47
CA ARG A 59 -5.88 9.15 13.91
C ARG A 59 -4.95 10.06 14.72
N ASN A 60 -5.02 9.99 16.05
CA ASN A 60 -4.15 10.77 16.93
C ASN A 60 -2.67 10.38 16.76
N PHE A 61 -2.39 9.09 16.63
CA PHE A 61 -1.06 8.57 16.35
C PHE A 61 -0.51 9.08 15.02
N VAL A 62 -1.31 9.07 13.95
CA VAL A 62 -0.91 9.62 12.66
C VAL A 62 -0.61 11.11 12.75
N MET A 63 -1.42 11.87 13.48
CA MET A 63 -1.16 13.30 13.70
C MET A 63 0.10 13.55 14.53
N TYR A 64 0.38 12.70 15.51
CA TYR A 64 1.64 12.74 16.26
C TYR A 64 2.85 12.55 15.33
N LYS A 65 2.85 11.49 14.52
CA LYS A 65 3.92 11.20 13.54
C LYS A 65 4.14 12.34 12.55
N ARG A 66 3.05 12.90 12.01
CA ARG A 66 3.10 14.05 11.08
C ARG A 66 3.72 15.30 11.70
N LYS A 67 3.60 15.49 13.02
CA LYS A 67 4.19 16.64 13.73
C LYS A 67 5.66 16.43 14.07
N GLU A 68 6.10 15.17 14.19
CA GLU A 68 7.47 14.82 14.57
C GLU A 68 8.49 15.17 13.48
N SER A 69 8.14 14.95 12.20
CA SER A 69 9.02 15.26 11.07
C SER A 69 8.24 15.58 9.81
N ALA A 70 8.77 16.50 9.00
CA ALA A 70 8.25 16.83 7.68
C ALA A 70 8.27 15.61 6.73
N GLU A 71 9.15 14.64 6.96
CA GLU A 71 9.20 13.38 6.21
C GLU A 71 7.90 12.58 6.34
N PHE A 72 7.26 12.61 7.52
CA PHE A 72 6.03 11.90 7.81
C PHE A 72 4.77 12.71 7.49
N PHE A 73 4.87 13.81 6.73
CA PHE A 73 3.73 14.69 6.46
C PHE A 73 2.55 13.95 5.78
N HIS A 74 2.84 13.00 4.90
CA HIS A 74 1.84 12.19 4.22
C HIS A 74 1.43 10.92 4.98
N TYR A 75 1.99 10.69 6.17
CA TYR A 75 1.78 9.48 6.92
C TYR A 75 0.30 9.20 7.16
N SER A 76 -0.17 7.98 6.92
CA SER A 76 -1.59 7.67 6.88
C SER A 76 -2.00 6.59 7.88
N ASN A 77 -3.30 6.45 8.15
CA ASN A 77 -3.81 5.36 9.01
C ASN A 77 -3.41 3.98 8.47
N THR A 78 -3.37 3.82 7.15
CA THR A 78 -2.91 2.58 6.51
C THR A 78 -1.43 2.32 6.80
N GLU A 79 -0.59 3.35 6.81
CA GLU A 79 0.83 3.24 7.15
C GLU A 79 1.03 2.93 8.63
N ALA A 80 0.25 3.56 9.52
CA ALA A 80 0.23 3.23 10.94
C ALA A 80 -0.12 1.76 11.21
N VAL A 81 -1.10 1.23 10.48
CA VAL A 81 -1.46 -0.19 10.58
C VAL A 81 -0.32 -1.07 10.06
N LYS A 82 0.33 -0.73 8.93
CA LYS A 82 1.49 -1.50 8.41
C LYS A 82 2.68 -1.47 9.37
N GLU A 83 2.95 -0.32 9.98
CA GLU A 83 3.99 -0.15 10.99
C GLU A 83 3.71 -1.04 12.21
N GLY A 84 2.48 -1.01 12.72
CA GLY A 84 2.07 -1.89 13.81
C GLY A 84 2.11 -3.38 13.47
N ILE A 85 1.72 -3.77 12.25
CA ILE A 85 1.85 -5.17 11.76
C ILE A 85 3.33 -5.58 11.73
N SER A 86 4.22 -4.71 11.27
CA SER A 86 5.66 -4.96 11.24
C SER A 86 6.21 -5.23 12.65
N TYR A 87 5.77 -4.46 13.66
CA TYR A 87 6.15 -4.70 15.05
C TYR A 87 5.61 -6.03 15.59
N LEU A 88 4.39 -6.40 15.25
CA LEU A 88 3.85 -7.71 15.60
C LEU A 88 4.60 -8.85 14.92
N ARG A 89 5.05 -8.68 13.66
CA ARG A 89 5.91 -9.67 12.98
C ARG A 89 7.25 -9.83 13.69
N GLU A 90 7.85 -8.74 14.16
CA GLU A 90 9.09 -8.79 14.94
C GLU A 90 8.91 -9.53 16.28
N LYS A 91 7.73 -9.42 16.89
CA LYS A 91 7.36 -10.12 18.13
C LYS A 91 7.02 -11.59 17.90
N TYR A 92 6.38 -11.91 16.78
CA TYR A 92 5.92 -13.26 16.40
C TYR A 92 6.72 -13.81 15.20
N ARG A 93 8.05 -13.81 15.30
CA ARG A 93 8.94 -14.26 14.22
C ARG A 93 8.77 -15.74 13.88
N ASP A 94 8.55 -16.57 14.90
CA ASP A 94 8.45 -18.03 14.77
C ASP A 94 6.99 -18.52 14.62
N LEU A 95 6.12 -17.65 14.12
CA LEU A 95 4.71 -17.97 13.92
C LEU A 95 4.56 -19.04 12.84
N LYS A 96 4.03 -20.20 13.23
CA LYS A 96 3.73 -21.29 12.28
C LYS A 96 2.65 -20.87 11.29
N GLN A 97 2.85 -21.25 10.03
CA GLN A 97 1.85 -21.07 8.99
C GLN A 97 0.62 -21.95 9.31
N ARG A 98 -0.58 -21.40 9.16
CA ARG A 98 -1.82 -22.17 9.28
C ARG A 98 -1.89 -23.22 8.16
N PRO A 99 -2.49 -24.40 8.38
CA PRO A 99 -2.72 -25.36 7.31
C PRO A 99 -3.54 -24.77 6.16
N GLU A 100 -3.16 -25.07 4.91
CA GLU A 100 -3.77 -24.47 3.71
C GLU A 100 -5.27 -24.78 3.55
N PHE A 101 -5.73 -25.92 4.09
CA PHE A 101 -7.13 -26.31 4.06
C PHE A 101 -8.03 -25.44 4.96
N ILE A 102 -7.45 -24.72 5.93
CA ILE A 102 -8.18 -23.84 6.83
C ILE A 102 -8.38 -22.51 6.12
N LYS A 103 -9.61 -22.30 5.64
CA LYS A 103 -10.03 -21.02 5.07
C LYS A 103 -9.85 -19.91 6.10
N HIS A 104 -9.56 -18.71 5.60
CA HIS A 104 -9.50 -17.50 6.41
C HIS A 104 -10.70 -17.42 7.35
N SER A 105 -10.47 -17.31 8.66
CA SER A 105 -11.56 -17.14 9.62
C SER A 105 -12.36 -15.89 9.23
N THR A 106 -13.58 -16.11 8.73
CA THR A 106 -14.53 -15.08 8.31
C THR A 106 -15.38 -14.59 9.47
N ARG A 107 -14.99 -14.87 10.72
CA ARG A 107 -15.65 -14.33 11.90
C ARG A 107 -15.39 -12.82 11.98
N VAL A 108 -16.18 -12.08 11.21
CA VAL A 108 -16.41 -10.66 11.40
C VAL A 108 -17.11 -10.56 12.74
N GLY A 109 -16.45 -10.00 13.75
CA GLY A 109 -17.10 -9.75 15.04
C GLY A 109 -18.45 -9.06 14.83
N THR A 110 -19.45 -9.40 15.63
CA THR A 110 -20.84 -8.99 15.45
C THR A 110 -20.93 -7.49 15.15
N ASN A 111 -21.47 -7.16 13.97
CA ASN A 111 -21.80 -5.78 13.60
C ASN A 111 -22.95 -5.29 14.49
N GLY A 112 -22.79 -4.15 15.16
CA GLY A 112 -23.86 -3.51 15.92
C GLY A 112 -23.41 -2.95 17.27
N LEU A 113 -24.36 -2.27 17.94
CA LEU A 113 -24.28 -1.85 19.34
C LEU A 113 -24.33 -3.07 20.26
N LEU A 114 -23.24 -3.82 20.36
CA LEU A 114 -23.07 -4.72 21.49
C LEU A 114 -22.63 -3.85 22.68
N ASN A 115 -23.43 -3.82 23.74
CA ASN A 115 -23.12 -3.13 25.00
C ASN A 115 -22.96 -1.60 24.93
N GLY A 116 -23.64 -0.93 23.99
CA GLY A 116 -23.61 0.54 23.89
C GLY A 116 -22.35 1.11 23.21
N VAL A 117 -21.42 0.26 22.77
CA VAL A 117 -20.22 0.70 22.06
C VAL A 117 -20.47 0.68 20.54
N VAL A 118 -20.20 1.81 19.89
CA VAL A 118 -20.37 1.97 18.44
C VAL A 118 -19.20 1.31 17.71
N LYS A 119 -19.48 0.24 16.97
CA LYS A 119 -18.52 -0.42 16.08
C LYS A 119 -18.64 0.12 14.66
N VAL A 120 -17.51 0.47 14.07
CA VAL A 120 -17.40 0.99 12.71
C VAL A 120 -16.55 0.02 11.88
N GLN A 121 -17.07 -0.32 10.70
CA GLN A 121 -16.30 -1.06 9.71
C GLN A 121 -15.30 -0.11 9.02
N THR A 122 -14.02 -0.44 9.10
CA THR A 122 -12.93 0.29 8.45
C THR A 122 -12.13 -0.65 7.57
N THR A 123 -11.47 -0.12 6.54
CA THR A 123 -10.70 -0.93 5.60
C THR A 123 -9.33 -0.30 5.39
N PHE A 124 -8.28 -1.10 5.48
CA PHE A 124 -6.90 -0.66 5.24
C PHE A 124 -6.28 -1.41 4.08
N SER A 125 -5.47 -0.73 3.27
CA SER A 125 -4.77 -1.36 2.14
C SER A 125 -3.43 -1.95 2.60
N ILE A 126 -3.36 -3.26 2.74
CA ILE A 126 -2.19 -3.98 3.25
C ILE A 126 -1.64 -4.97 2.21
N PRO A 127 -0.34 -5.30 2.25
CA PRO A 127 0.21 -6.41 1.49
C PRO A 127 -0.52 -7.75 1.71
N ILE A 128 -0.51 -8.61 0.70
CA ILE A 128 -1.04 -9.99 0.84
C ILE A 128 -0.27 -10.75 1.93
N SER A 129 1.05 -10.55 2.00
CA SER A 129 1.92 -11.12 3.03
C SER A 129 1.42 -10.78 4.43
N ASP A 130 1.04 -9.52 4.67
CA ASP A 130 0.50 -9.04 5.96
C ASP A 130 -0.86 -9.64 6.26
N ARG A 131 -1.74 -9.71 5.27
CA ARG A 131 -3.02 -10.41 5.42
C ARG A 131 -2.81 -11.86 5.87
N GLU A 132 -1.86 -12.56 5.26
CA GLU A 132 -1.57 -13.96 5.61
C GLU A 132 -1.01 -14.09 7.02
N PHE A 133 -0.13 -13.18 7.43
CA PHE A 133 0.38 -13.11 8.80
C PHE A 133 -0.75 -12.90 9.82
N ILE A 134 -1.65 -11.94 9.59
CA ILE A 134 -2.79 -11.67 10.47
C ILE A 134 -3.61 -12.96 10.67
N TYR A 135 -3.95 -13.64 9.58
CA TYR A 135 -4.73 -14.88 9.68
C TYR A 135 -3.96 -16.04 10.33
N ASN A 136 -2.64 -16.14 10.13
CA ASN A 136 -1.82 -17.12 10.84
C ASN A 136 -1.79 -16.84 12.33
N LEU A 137 -1.70 -15.56 12.73
CA LEU A 137 -1.62 -15.18 14.14
C LEU A 137 -2.96 -15.41 14.82
N VAL A 138 -4.05 -15.03 14.16
CA VAL A 138 -5.40 -15.32 14.64
C VAL A 138 -5.57 -16.82 14.83
N PHE A 139 -5.20 -17.63 13.83
CA PHE A 139 -5.30 -19.09 13.90
C PHE A 139 -4.43 -19.70 15.02
N ALA A 140 -3.18 -19.26 15.16
CA ALA A 140 -2.26 -19.79 16.18
C ALA A 140 -2.72 -19.48 17.61
N LYS A 141 -3.46 -18.38 17.79
CA LYS A 141 -4.06 -18.00 19.08
C LYS A 141 -5.48 -18.53 19.28
N ASP A 142 -6.09 -19.12 18.24
CA ASP A 142 -7.44 -19.69 18.26
C ASP A 142 -7.49 -21.09 18.91
N SER A 143 -6.62 -21.35 19.90
CA SER A 143 -6.66 -22.58 20.71
C SER A 143 -8.00 -22.76 21.43
N ASN A 144 -8.77 -21.68 21.57
CA ASN A 144 -10.14 -21.67 22.04
C ASN A 144 -11.00 -20.89 21.03
N PRO A 145 -11.94 -21.55 20.30
CA PRO A 145 -12.59 -21.00 19.10
C PRO A 145 -13.45 -19.76 19.33
N THR A 146 -13.51 -19.18 20.52
CA THR A 146 -14.38 -18.03 20.87
C THR A 146 -13.62 -16.77 21.28
N GLU A 147 -12.31 -16.82 21.49
CA GLU A 147 -11.64 -15.75 22.24
C GLU A 147 -10.84 -14.77 21.38
N TYR A 148 -10.13 -15.23 20.34
CA TYR A 148 -9.22 -14.36 19.59
C TYR A 148 -9.72 -14.04 18.17
N ASN A 149 -9.92 -12.74 17.89
CA ASN A 149 -10.46 -12.28 16.61
C ASN A 149 -9.64 -11.10 16.03
N LYS A 150 -10.08 -10.56 14.88
CA LYS A 150 -9.40 -9.43 14.21
C LYS A 150 -9.37 -8.13 15.03
N ALA A 151 -10.35 -7.90 15.91
CA ALA A 151 -10.35 -6.76 16.81
C ALA A 151 -9.30 -6.93 17.91
N ASN A 152 -9.16 -8.12 18.50
CA ASN A 152 -8.10 -8.41 19.48
C ASN A 152 -6.70 -8.29 18.84
N PHE A 153 -6.55 -8.73 17.59
CA PHE A 153 -5.33 -8.48 16.81
C PHE A 153 -5.04 -6.98 16.70
N PHE A 154 -6.07 -6.18 16.44
CA PHE A 154 -5.93 -4.74 16.33
C PHE A 154 -5.56 -4.10 17.67
N ASP A 155 -6.10 -4.59 18.78
CA ASP A 155 -5.75 -4.13 20.12
C ASP A 155 -4.27 -4.38 20.43
N GLU A 156 -3.77 -5.58 20.13
CA GLU A 156 -2.34 -5.88 20.26
C GLU A 156 -1.47 -5.00 19.36
N LEU A 157 -1.95 -4.70 18.15
CA LEU A 157 -1.27 -3.80 17.23
C LEU A 157 -1.14 -2.40 17.84
N LEU A 158 -2.25 -1.85 18.36
CA LEU A 158 -2.26 -0.54 18.99
C LEU A 158 -1.40 -0.51 20.28
N ASP A 159 -1.40 -1.59 21.05
CA ASP A 159 -0.53 -1.75 22.22
C ASP A 159 0.96 -1.70 21.85
N GLU A 160 1.36 -2.38 20.77
CA GLU A 160 2.75 -2.32 20.30
C GLU A 160 3.13 -0.93 19.77
N LEU A 161 2.20 -0.23 19.11
CA LEU A 161 2.40 1.17 18.74
C LEU A 161 2.59 2.04 20.00
N GLN A 162 1.73 1.88 21.01
CA GLN A 162 1.82 2.68 22.24
C GLN A 162 3.13 2.43 23.00
N LYS A 163 3.57 1.17 23.12
CA LYS A 163 4.82 0.83 23.82
C LYS A 163 6.03 1.52 23.20
N ARG A 164 6.03 1.68 21.87
CA ARG A 164 7.11 2.38 21.15
C ARG A 164 6.95 3.89 21.14
N TYR A 165 5.71 4.38 21.27
CA TYR A 165 5.37 5.80 21.27
C TYR A 165 4.50 6.17 22.49
N PRO A 166 5.07 6.16 23.70
CA PRO A 166 4.31 6.35 24.95
C PRO A 166 3.71 7.76 25.07
N SER A 167 4.19 8.71 24.29
CA SER A 167 3.69 10.10 24.23
C SER A 167 2.27 10.22 23.65
N VAL A 168 1.76 9.17 22.99
CA VAL A 168 0.39 9.14 22.46
C VAL A 168 -0.52 8.47 23.48
N SER A 169 -1.44 9.24 24.06
CA SER A 169 -2.36 8.76 25.11
C SER A 169 -3.32 7.69 24.56
N LYS A 170 -3.44 6.56 25.27
CA LYS A 170 -4.44 5.52 25.02
C LYS A 170 -5.79 5.94 25.60
N VAL A 171 -6.84 5.90 24.78
CA VAL A 171 -8.19 6.34 25.17
C VAL A 171 -9.14 5.15 25.40
N PHE A 172 -8.66 3.91 25.25
CA PHE A 172 -9.45 2.67 25.26
C PHE A 172 -8.84 1.60 26.16
#